data_AF-A0A157ZS55-F1
#
_entry.id   AF-A0A157ZS55-F1
#
_cell.length_a   1.000
_cell.length_b   1.000
_cell.length_c   1.000
_cell.angle_alpha   90.00
_cell.angle_beta   90.00
_cell.angle_gamma   90.00
#
_symmetry.space_group_name_H-M   'P 1'
#
loop_
_entity.id
_entity.type
_entity.pdbx_description
1 polymer ?
#
loop_
_entity_poly.entity_id
_entity_poly.type
_entity_poly.pdbx_seq_one_letter_code
_entity_poly.pdbx_strand_id
1 'polypeptide(L)'
;MTSTTVDTISAADAAFMLRAYLGTLRSWADFLSDCIRSKQDIAGHTLMPCAERYYRGLYRPVYAVSDVKAFIEKVQIAIPSAGKTPIKTTALAIDPTKRWDANKFDCDGAPVARRSRVSTRYAHATRSHIIH
;
A
#
# COMPACT_ATOMS: atom_id res chain seq x y z
N MET A 1 15.20 29.36 26.47
CA MET A 1 14.89 28.08 25.78
C MET A 1 15.91 27.92 24.68
N THR A 2 16.76 26.89 24.74
CA THR A 2 17.69 26.56 23.66
C THR A 2 16.94 25.78 22.59
N SER A 3 16.70 26.40 21.45
CA SER A 3 16.12 25.72 20.29
C SER A 3 17.21 24.89 19.62
N THR A 4 17.07 23.57 19.63
CA THR A 4 17.98 22.67 18.92
C THR A 4 17.51 22.55 17.47
N THR A 5 18.41 22.78 16.52
CA THR A 5 18.12 22.54 15.10
C THR A 5 18.08 21.04 14.85
N VAL A 6 16.99 20.55 14.26
CA VAL A 6 16.79 19.13 13.94
C VAL A 6 16.52 19.00 12.44
N ASP A 7 17.25 18.11 11.77
CA ASP A 7 17.00 17.78 10.37
C ASP A 7 15.70 16.97 10.26
N THR A 8 14.76 17.47 9.47
CA THR A 8 13.42 16.87 9.33
C THR A 8 13.12 16.51 7.88
N ILE A 9 12.29 15.49 7.71
CA ILE A 9 11.80 15.01 6.43
C ILE A 9 10.28 14.90 6.43
N SER A 10 9.68 14.94 5.24
CA SER A 10 8.24 14.77 5.10
C SER A 10 7.82 13.33 5.38
N ALA A 11 6.52 13.12 5.64
CA ALA A 11 5.96 11.77 5.78
C ALA A 11 6.20 10.88 4.54
N ALA A 12 6.20 11.47 3.33
CA ALA A 12 6.46 10.75 2.09
C ALA A 12 7.91 10.27 2.01
N ASP A 13 8.85 11.14 2.36
CA ASP A 13 10.29 10.80 2.40
C ASP A 13 10.59 9.77 3.49
N ALA A 14 9.95 9.91 4.66
CA ALA A 14 10.05 8.92 5.74
C ALA A 14 9.53 7.54 5.28
N ALA A 15 8.35 7.49 4.64
CA ALA A 15 7.81 6.25 4.09
C ALA A 15 8.72 5.64 3.01
N PHE A 16 9.35 6.47 2.18
CA PHE A 16 10.33 6.03 1.19
C PHE A 16 11.56 5.40 1.85
N MET A 17 12.13 6.04 2.89
CA MET A 17 13.24 5.49 3.65
C MET A 17 12.87 4.15 4.29
N LEU A 18 11.71 4.07 4.96
CA LEU A 18 11.25 2.83 5.57
C LEU A 18 11.13 1.70 4.53
N ARG A 19 10.60 2.00 3.34
CA ARG A 19 10.53 1.02 2.25
C ARG A 19 11.90 0.60 1.74
N ALA A 20 12.85 1.53 1.63
CA ALA A 20 14.18 1.25 1.12
C ALA A 20 14.98 0.33 2.05
N TYR A 21 14.81 0.46 3.37
CA TYR A 21 15.60 -0.27 4.38
C TYR A 21 14.88 -1.48 4.99
N LEU A 22 13.56 -1.42 5.16
CA LEU A 22 12.75 -2.48 5.76
C LEU A 22 11.98 -3.30 4.71
N GLY A 23 12.00 -2.87 3.46
CA GLY A 23 11.36 -3.58 2.34
C GLY A 23 9.86 -3.39 2.28
N THR A 24 9.17 -4.40 1.74
CA THR A 24 7.74 -4.34 1.42
C THR A 24 6.84 -4.95 2.48
N LEU A 25 7.29 -4.99 3.74
CA LEU A 25 6.54 -5.59 4.85
C LEU A 25 5.10 -5.07 4.95
N ARG A 26 4.91 -3.77 4.65
CA ARG A 26 3.59 -3.13 4.63
C ARG A 26 3.59 -1.85 3.78
N SER A 27 2.42 -1.22 3.70
CA SER A 27 2.29 0.16 3.24
C SER A 27 2.80 1.11 4.34
N TRP A 28 4.00 1.67 4.13
CA TRP A 28 4.62 2.55 5.12
C TRP A 28 3.91 3.90 5.28
N ALA A 29 3.27 4.41 4.23
CA ALA A 29 2.48 5.64 4.31
C ALA A 29 1.23 5.46 5.19
N ASP A 30 0.55 4.32 5.05
CA ASP A 30 -0.61 3.99 5.89
C ASP A 30 -0.17 3.72 7.33
N PHE A 31 0.95 3.00 7.50
CA PHE A 31 1.55 2.77 8.82
C PHE A 31 1.84 4.07 9.58
N LEU A 32 2.48 5.06 8.93
CA LEU A 32 2.75 6.36 9.55
C LEU A 32 1.45 7.09 9.94
N SER A 33 0.43 7.01 9.07
CA SER A 33 -0.88 7.61 9.33
C SER A 33 -1.60 6.94 10.50
N ASP A 34 -1.47 5.62 10.64
CA ASP A 34 -2.05 4.84 11.73
C ASP A 34 -1.27 5.01 13.04
N CYS A 35 0.06 5.19 13.00
CA CYS A 35 0.88 5.51 14.17
C CYS A 35 0.42 6.83 14.84
N ILE A 36 0.18 7.87 14.03
CA ILE A 36 -0.35 9.16 14.52
C ILE A 36 -1.70 8.98 15.22
N ARG A 37 -2.52 8.03 14.75
CA ARG A 37 -3.83 7.69 15.34
C ARG A 37 -3.72 6.69 16.49
N SER A 38 -2.50 6.34 16.91
CA SER A 38 -2.20 5.32 17.93
C SER A 38 -2.82 3.96 17.64
N LYS A 39 -2.98 3.60 16.36
CA LYS A 39 -3.65 2.37 15.94
C LYS A 39 -2.71 1.21 15.69
N GLN A 40 -1.42 1.47 15.51
CA GLN A 40 -0.46 0.44 15.08
C GLN A 40 0.92 0.67 15.67
N ASP A 41 1.61 -0.46 15.81
CA ASP A 41 3.04 -0.56 16.02
C ASP A 41 3.62 -1.63 15.08
N ILE A 42 4.94 -1.73 15.06
CA ILE A 42 5.65 -2.86 14.47
C ILE A 42 6.66 -3.36 15.50
N ALA A 43 6.50 -4.62 15.91
CA ALA A 43 7.30 -5.22 16.97
C ALA A 43 7.35 -4.37 18.25
N GLY A 44 6.24 -3.71 18.61
CA GLY A 44 6.17 -2.81 19.78
C GLY A 44 6.84 -1.45 19.57
N HIS A 45 7.23 -1.11 18.34
CA HIS A 45 7.81 0.19 17.99
C HIS A 45 6.85 1.04 17.17
N THR A 46 6.73 2.30 17.55
CA THR A 46 5.90 3.31 16.86
C THR A 46 6.79 4.49 16.48
N LEU A 47 6.55 5.06 15.29
CA LEU A 47 7.26 6.24 14.82
C LEU A 47 6.29 7.43 14.82
N MET A 48 6.51 8.37 15.73
CA MET A 48 5.69 9.59 15.87
C MET A 48 6.35 10.78 15.17
N PRO A 49 5.56 11.71 14.61
CA PRO A 49 6.10 12.95 14.06
C PRO A 49 6.67 13.83 15.17
N CYS A 50 7.76 14.55 14.86
CA CYS A 50 8.39 15.48 15.79
C CYS A 50 7.77 16.88 15.73
N ALA A 51 7.15 17.25 14.60
CA ALA A 51 6.49 18.53 14.40
C ALA A 51 5.49 18.46 13.24
N GLU A 52 4.81 19.57 12.98
CA GLU A 52 4.00 19.79 11.79
C GLU A 52 4.55 20.94 10.95
N ARG A 53 4.54 20.78 9.63
CA ARG A 53 4.93 21.81 8.67
C ARG A 53 3.71 22.22 7.84
N TYR A 54 3.44 23.52 7.78
CA TYR A 54 2.40 24.05 6.92
C TYR A 54 2.82 23.97 5.44
N TYR A 55 2.00 23.30 4.63
CA TYR A 55 2.23 23.14 3.19
C TYR A 55 0.91 23.12 2.42
N ARG A 56 0.77 24.00 1.41
CA ARG A 56 -0.40 24.09 0.52
C ARG A 56 -1.75 24.07 1.26
N GLY A 57 -1.89 24.92 2.28
CA GLY A 57 -3.17 25.08 2.99
C GLY A 57 -3.41 24.10 4.13
N LEU A 58 -2.50 23.15 4.39
CA LEU A 58 -2.69 22.11 5.40
C LEU A 58 -1.41 21.88 6.21
N TYR A 59 -1.57 21.57 7.50
CA TYR A 59 -0.48 21.08 8.33
C TYR A 59 -0.19 19.62 7.99
N ARG A 60 1.10 19.30 7.85
CA ARG A 60 1.60 17.98 7.49
C ARG A 60 2.61 17.53 8.54
N PRO A 61 2.53 16.28 9.03
CA PRO A 61 3.52 15.76 9.96
C PRO A 61 4.90 15.70 9.31
N VAL A 62 5.92 16.07 10.08
CA VAL A 62 7.34 15.89 9.74
C VAL A 62 8.04 15.04 10.77
N TYR A 63 9.06 14.32 10.33
CA TYR A 63 9.80 13.35 11.13
C TYR A 63 11.26 13.77 11.21
N ALA A 64 11.87 13.62 12.39
CA ALA A 64 13.30 13.82 12.54
C ALA A 64 14.05 12.68 11.86
N VAL A 65 15.08 13.02 11.08
CA VAL A 65 15.86 12.01 10.34
C VAL A 65 16.53 11.03 11.31
N SER A 66 16.96 11.50 12.49
CA SER A 66 17.51 10.66 13.56
C SER A 66 16.53 9.60 14.02
N ASP A 67 15.27 9.97 14.23
CA ASP A 67 14.25 9.09 14.80
C ASP A 67 13.82 8.03 13.80
N VAL A 68 13.73 8.39 12.52
CA VAL A 68 13.46 7.43 11.43
C VAL A 68 14.58 6.40 11.34
N LYS A 69 15.85 6.81 11.44
CA LYS A 69 17.00 5.88 11.42
C LYS A 69 17.01 4.96 12.64
N ALA A 70 16.83 5.52 13.84
CA ALA A 70 16.77 4.73 15.08
C ALA A 70 15.60 3.74 15.07
N PHE A 71 14.47 4.12 14.48
CA PHE A 71 13.34 3.23 14.28
C PHE A 71 13.68 2.09 13.31
N ILE A 72 14.32 2.37 12.17
CA ILE A 72 14.76 1.34 11.23
C ILE A 72 15.67 0.33 11.91
N GLU A 73 16.66 0.78 12.68
CA GLU A 73 17.58 -0.10 13.40
C GLU A 73 16.85 -1.01 14.39
N LYS A 74 15.94 -0.46 15.20
CA LYS A 74 15.11 -1.24 16.13
C LYS A 74 14.29 -2.31 15.42
N VAL A 75 13.66 -1.95 14.29
CA VAL A 75 12.85 -2.89 13.51
C VAL A 75 13.70 -3.96 12.86
N GLN A 76 14.90 -3.64 12.37
CA GLN A 76 15.82 -4.63 11.81
C GLN A 76 16.33 -5.61 12.86
N ILE A 77 16.58 -5.14 14.09
CA ILE A 77 16.96 -6.01 15.21
C ILE A 77 15.79 -6.94 15.57
N ALA A 78 14.57 -6.41 15.66
CA ALA A 78 13.38 -7.19 16.01
C ALA A 78 12.94 -8.16 14.90
N ILE A 79 13.14 -7.78 13.65
CA ILE A 79 12.76 -8.55 12.47
C ILE A 79 13.99 -8.63 11.53
N PRO A 80 14.89 -9.60 11.73
CA PRO A 80 16.09 -9.75 10.89
C PRO A 80 15.78 -10.03 9.41
N SER A 81 14.55 -10.49 9.12
CA SER A 81 14.06 -10.67 7.75
C SER A 81 13.58 -9.38 7.10
N ALA A 82 13.47 -8.27 7.84
CA ALA A 82 13.13 -6.96 7.31
C ALA A 82 14.34 -6.43 6.54
N GLY A 83 14.19 -6.23 5.23
CA GLY A 83 15.31 -5.83 4.38
C GLY A 83 14.89 -5.66 2.93
N LYS A 84 15.86 -5.28 2.07
CA LYS A 84 15.67 -5.21 0.62
C LYS A 84 15.26 -6.57 0.07
N THR A 85 13.96 -6.79 -0.08
CA THR A 85 13.44 -7.94 -0.81
C THR A 85 13.65 -7.68 -2.30
N PRO A 86 14.23 -8.61 -3.07
CA PRO A 86 14.29 -8.50 -4.52
C PRO A 86 12.86 -8.34 -5.08
N ILE A 87 12.69 -7.44 -6.04
CA ILE A 87 11.42 -7.32 -6.75
C ILE A 87 11.23 -8.62 -7.54
N LYS A 88 10.25 -9.44 -7.16
CA LYS A 88 9.84 -10.58 -7.97
C LYS A 88 9.07 -10.04 -9.17
N THR A 89 9.67 -10.13 -10.35
CA THR A 89 9.01 -9.79 -11.61
C THR A 89 8.33 -11.02 -12.18
N THR A 90 7.08 -10.90 -12.60
CA THR A 90 6.36 -11.93 -13.36
C THR A 90 6.37 -11.53 -14.83
N ALA A 91 6.87 -12.41 -15.71
CA ALA A 91 6.81 -12.20 -17.14
C ALA A 91 5.39 -12.52 -17.65
N LEU A 92 4.74 -11.54 -18.27
CA LEU A 92 3.39 -11.69 -18.83
C LEU A 92 3.45 -11.51 -20.35
N ALA A 93 2.77 -12.39 -21.09
CA ALA A 93 2.65 -12.29 -22.54
C ALA A 93 1.59 -11.23 -22.91
N ILE A 94 1.98 -9.95 -22.86
CA ILE A 94 1.10 -8.81 -23.12
C ILE A 94 0.91 -8.63 -24.63
N ASP A 95 -0.35 -8.48 -25.06
CA ASP A 95 -0.67 -8.05 -26.42
C ASP A 95 -0.78 -6.51 -26.45
N PRO A 96 0.15 -5.79 -27.10
CA PRO A 96 0.18 -4.33 -27.12
C PRO A 96 -0.94 -3.72 -27.98
N THR A 97 -1.61 -4.52 -28.82
CA THR A 97 -2.73 -4.05 -29.63
C THR A 97 -4.04 -3.95 -28.83
N LYS A 98 -4.08 -4.57 -27.64
CA LYS A 98 -5.23 -4.57 -26.73
C LYS A 98 -5.08 -3.50 -25.66
N ARG A 99 -6.22 -2.97 -25.18
CA ARG A 99 -6.26 -2.11 -23.98
C ARG A 99 -5.86 -2.90 -22.73
N TRP A 100 -5.31 -2.20 -21.73
CA TRP A 100 -4.81 -2.81 -20.49
C TRP A 100 -5.84 -3.67 -19.75
N ASP A 101 -7.12 -3.31 -19.81
CA ASP A 101 -8.22 -4.02 -19.13
C ASP A 101 -8.64 -5.32 -19.84
N ALA A 102 -8.22 -5.51 -21.10
CA ALA A 102 -8.38 -6.73 -21.87
C ALA A 102 -7.21 -7.72 -21.70
N ASN A 103 -6.03 -7.25 -21.30
CA ASN A 103 -4.86 -8.08 -20.96
C ASN A 103 -5.01 -8.62 -19.53
N LYS A 104 -5.73 -9.75 -19.37
CA LYS A 104 -6.04 -10.35 -18.07
C LYS A 104 -5.22 -11.62 -17.85
N PHE A 105 -4.54 -11.70 -16.71
CA PHE A 105 -3.75 -12.86 -16.30
C PHE A 105 -4.11 -13.24 -14.87
N ASP A 106 -3.88 -14.50 -14.50
CA ASP A 106 -3.96 -14.96 -13.11
C ASP A 106 -2.64 -14.69 -12.35
N CYS A 107 -2.57 -15.17 -11.10
CA CYS A 107 -1.39 -14.99 -10.24
C CYS A 107 -0.13 -15.70 -10.76
N ASP A 108 -0.30 -16.74 -11.58
CA ASP A 108 0.79 -17.51 -12.17
C ASP A 108 1.19 -16.97 -13.56
N GLY A 109 0.46 -15.96 -14.05
CA GLY A 109 0.72 -15.29 -15.32
C GLY A 109 0.05 -15.93 -16.53
N ALA A 110 -0.85 -16.90 -16.34
CA ALA A 110 -1.61 -17.50 -17.42
C ALA A 110 -2.77 -16.58 -17.85
N PRO A 111 -3.08 -16.50 -19.15
CA PRO A 111 -4.15 -15.63 -19.65
C PRO A 111 -5.53 -16.11 -19.18
N VAL A 112 -6.31 -15.19 -18.62
CA VAL A 112 -7.66 -15.47 -18.13
C VAL A 112 -8.69 -14.93 -19.11
N ALA A 113 -9.45 -15.82 -19.74
CA ALA A 113 -10.57 -15.42 -20.57
C ALA A 113 -11.62 -14.67 -19.73
N ARG A 114 -12.12 -13.54 -20.25
CA ARG A 114 -13.26 -12.85 -19.65
C ARG A 114 -14.45 -13.82 -19.69
N ARG A 115 -14.86 -14.36 -18.54
CA ARG A 115 -16.13 -15.11 -18.45
C ARG A 115 -17.23 -14.18 -18.95
N SER A 116 -17.73 -14.45 -20.15
CA SER A 116 -18.95 -13.84 -20.65
C SER A 116 -20.02 -14.15 -19.62
N ARG A 117 -20.57 -13.13 -18.94
CA ARG A 117 -21.81 -13.29 -18.21
C ARG A 117 -22.85 -13.66 -19.26
N VAL A 118 -23.15 -14.96 -19.40
CA VAL A 118 -24.39 -15.39 -20.04
C VAL A 118 -25.49 -14.85 -19.14
N SER A 119 -26.09 -13.74 -19.56
CA SER A 119 -27.27 -13.19 -18.92
C SER A 119 -28.41 -14.16 -19.21
N THR A 120 -28.64 -15.13 -18.31
CA THR A 120 -29.88 -15.91 -18.27
C THR A 120 -31.01 -15.00 -17.79
N ARG A 121 -31.38 -14.02 -18.60
CA ARG A 121 -32.64 -13.29 -18.48
C ARG A 121 -33.41 -13.61 -19.76
N TYR A 122 -34.67 -14.00 -19.61
CA TYR A 122 -35.59 -14.59 -20.60
C TYR A 122 -35.64 -16.13 -20.65
N ALA A 123 -36.18 -16.70 -19.58
CA ALA A 123 -37.03 -17.88 -19.68
C ALA A 123 -38.24 -17.68 -18.74
N HIS A 124 -39.12 -16.74 -19.08
CA HIS A 124 -40.45 -16.71 -18.48
C HIS A 124 -41.32 -17.71 -19.26
N ALA A 125 -41.59 -18.85 -18.64
CA ALA A 125 -42.63 -19.77 -19.08
C ALA A 125 -43.98 -19.05 -18.98
N THR A 126 -44.62 -18.80 -20.13
CA THR A 126 -46.00 -18.34 -20.21
C THR A 126 -46.91 -19.45 -19.70
N ARG A 127 -47.38 -19.30 -18.46
CA ARG A 127 -48.39 -20.17 -17.85
C ARG A 127 -49.77 -19.71 -18.33
N SER A 128 -50.31 -20.38 -19.34
CA SER A 128 -51.67 -20.19 -19.84
C SER A 128 -52.69 -20.28 -18.70
N HIS A 129 -53.51 -19.25 -18.52
CA HIS A 129 -54.73 -19.32 -17.70
C HIS A 129 -55.90 -19.68 -18.62
N ILE A 130 -56.49 -20.85 -18.35
CA ILE A 130 -57.78 -21.29 -18.87
C ILE A 130 -58.84 -20.55 -18.05
N ILE A 131 -59.78 -19.87 -18.72
CA ILE A 131 -60.98 -19.29 -18.11
C ILE A 131 -62.15 -20.20 -18.45
N HIS A 132 -62.98 -20.47 -17.44
CA HIS A 132 -64.23 -21.22 -17.48
C HIS A 132 -65.30 -20.59 -18.40
#